data_AF-A0A2V1INY4-F1
#
_entry.id   AF-A0A2V1INY4-F1
#
_cell.length_a   1.000
_cell.length_b   1.000
_cell.length_c   1.000
_cell.angle_alpha   90.00
_cell.angle_beta   90.00
_cell.angle_gamma   90.00
#
_symmetry.space_group_name_H-M   'P 1'
#
loop_
_entity.id
_entity.type
_entity.pdbx_description
1 polymer ?
#
loop_
_entity_poly.entity_id
_entity_poly.type
_entity_poly.pdbx_seq_one_letter_code
_entity_poly.pdbx_strand_id
1 'polypeptide(L)'
;MDNTTLSASSSKWTEIEHLPEWDEEFYHVYTAKKHGKWLMLKTLRPELKGQEKFDRMIEKEFEVRYNLAHPHIIMINDFEEVPGLGMCIITDDVYGDSLAKLIREGKVTEDHLFKIQHQLLDALDYIQAKHLEHHPLSTSRIIFTENIGNLKLIDVGFDQNTHITPKDVSEDIKNYGEVLMAALDAAGSTNQRLRRVAEKCMNPDPARRYQDVNALRLALADRKTNNIYLAIIAFLVAMIALLLWLNSPYRPEPLHSSQSTECVAPK
;
A
#
# COMPACT_ATOMS: atom_id res chain seq x y z
N MET A 1 -51.82 4.57 36.53
CA MET A 1 -50.89 5.71 36.40
C MET A 1 -49.56 5.13 35.98
N ASP A 2 -49.21 5.45 34.74
CA ASP A 2 -48.07 4.96 33.98
C ASP A 2 -46.73 5.22 34.67
N ASN A 3 -45.79 4.29 34.47
CA ASN A 3 -44.45 4.67 34.02
C ASN A 3 -43.72 3.45 33.44
N THR A 4 -44.11 3.07 32.23
CA THR A 4 -43.27 2.29 31.33
C THR A 4 -42.24 3.23 30.74
N THR A 5 -41.12 3.44 31.44
CA THR A 5 -39.94 4.07 30.85
C THR A 5 -39.26 3.00 29.98
N LEU A 6 -39.73 2.88 28.74
CA LEU A 6 -39.00 2.22 27.65
C LEU A 6 -37.61 2.86 27.61
N SER A 7 -36.59 2.12 28.06
CA SER A 7 -35.22 2.51 27.79
C SER A 7 -35.05 2.44 26.28
N ALA A 8 -35.03 3.59 25.61
CA ALA A 8 -34.65 3.66 24.22
C ALA A 8 -33.23 3.08 24.13
N SER A 9 -33.12 1.85 23.65
CA SER A 9 -31.86 1.22 23.29
C SER A 9 -31.22 2.12 22.24
N SER A 10 -30.36 3.04 22.66
CA SER A 10 -29.50 3.80 21.77
C SER A 10 -28.75 2.77 20.92
N SER A 11 -29.08 2.72 19.63
CA SER A 11 -28.39 1.86 18.68
C SER A 11 -26.89 2.09 18.84
N LYS A 12 -26.09 1.01 18.89
CA LYS A 12 -24.62 1.10 18.92
C LYS A 12 -24.05 1.88 17.72
N TRP A 13 -24.87 2.02 16.68
CA TRP A 13 -24.60 2.74 15.45
C TRP A 13 -25.21 4.15 15.47
N THR A 14 -24.39 5.14 15.15
CA THR A 14 -24.78 6.55 15.01
C THR A 14 -24.14 7.15 13.76
N GLU A 15 -24.64 8.31 13.29
CA GLU A 15 -24.03 9.07 12.18
C GLU A 15 -23.85 8.23 10.89
N ILE A 16 -24.88 7.45 10.53
CA ILE A 16 -24.88 6.65 9.32
C ILE A 16 -25.10 7.56 8.11
N GLU A 17 -24.12 7.66 7.22
CA GLU A 17 -24.15 8.51 6.03
C GLU A 17 -23.79 7.70 4.79
N HIS A 18 -24.56 7.85 3.71
CA HIS A 18 -24.29 7.20 2.42
C HIS A 18 -23.16 7.93 1.69
N LEU A 19 -22.26 7.17 1.05
CA LEU A 19 -21.12 7.67 0.30
C LEU A 19 -21.24 7.27 -1.19
N PRO A 20 -22.05 7.97 -2.01
CA PRO A 20 -22.31 7.58 -3.40
C PRO A 20 -21.06 7.50 -4.29
N GLU A 21 -20.03 8.30 -4.02
CA GLU A 21 -18.76 8.26 -4.75
C GLU A 21 -17.99 6.95 -4.56
N TRP A 22 -18.36 6.18 -3.54
CA TRP A 22 -17.73 4.91 -3.15
C TRP A 22 -18.59 3.70 -3.49
N ASP A 23 -19.78 3.90 -4.06
CA ASP A 23 -20.66 2.80 -4.43
C ASP A 23 -20.01 1.91 -5.51
N GLU A 24 -20.26 0.61 -5.38
CA GLU A 24 -19.77 -0.42 -6.30
C GLU A 24 -20.95 -0.98 -7.13
N GLU A 25 -20.67 -1.90 -8.07
CA GLU A 25 -21.72 -2.49 -8.92
C GLU A 25 -22.87 -3.10 -8.09
N PHE A 26 -22.55 -3.87 -7.05
CA PHE A 26 -23.55 -4.56 -6.22
C PHE A 26 -23.78 -3.94 -4.85
N TYR A 27 -22.99 -2.92 -4.48
CA TYR A 27 -22.92 -2.46 -3.10
C TYR A 27 -23.12 -0.95 -2.99
N HIS A 28 -23.83 -0.55 -1.92
CA HIS A 28 -23.75 0.81 -1.41
C HIS A 28 -22.73 0.86 -0.27
N VAL A 29 -21.98 1.97 -0.21
CA VAL A 29 -20.98 2.22 0.82
C VAL A 29 -21.44 3.35 1.73
N TYR A 30 -21.34 3.15 3.04
CA TYR A 30 -21.70 4.11 4.06
C TYR A 30 -20.53 4.35 5.01
N THR A 31 -20.52 5.47 5.72
CA THR A 31 -19.74 5.64 6.95
C THR A 31 -20.68 5.68 8.16
N ALA A 32 -20.23 5.20 9.30
CA ALA A 32 -20.96 5.25 10.55
C ALA A 32 -20.03 5.20 11.76
N LYS A 33 -20.49 5.69 12.91
CA LYS A 33 -19.83 5.44 14.20
C LYS A 33 -20.40 4.22 14.89
N LYS A 34 -19.54 3.30 15.33
CA LYS A 34 -19.84 2.21 16.27
C LYS A 34 -19.04 2.43 17.54
N HIS A 35 -19.73 2.60 18.68
CA HIS A 35 -19.07 2.88 19.96
C HIS A 35 -18.06 4.05 19.93
N GLY A 36 -18.34 5.09 19.11
CA GLY A 36 -17.49 6.26 18.94
C GLY A 36 -16.31 6.09 17.96
N LYS A 37 -16.08 4.91 17.40
CA LYS A 37 -15.12 4.67 16.31
C LYS A 37 -15.82 4.78 14.96
N TRP A 38 -15.27 5.59 14.06
CA TRP A 38 -15.71 5.64 12.66
C TRP A 38 -15.32 4.37 11.90
N LEU A 39 -16.25 3.89 11.08
CA LEU A 39 -16.14 2.66 10.31
C LEU A 39 -16.81 2.88 8.94
N MET A 40 -16.32 2.16 7.94
CA MET A 40 -16.97 2.09 6.65
C MET A 40 -17.80 0.80 6.56
N LEU A 41 -18.99 0.92 5.97
CA LEU A 41 -19.98 -0.15 5.87
C LEU A 41 -20.24 -0.43 4.41
N LYS A 42 -20.16 -1.69 4.03
CA LYS A 42 -20.51 -2.16 2.69
C LYS A 42 -21.73 -3.06 2.78
N THR A 43 -22.81 -2.70 2.09
CA THR A 43 -24.06 -3.47 2.07
C THR A 43 -24.56 -3.62 0.65
N LEU A 44 -25.32 -4.68 0.37
CA LEU A 44 -25.96 -4.86 -0.94
C LEU A 44 -26.83 -3.65 -1.28
N ARG A 45 -26.90 -3.31 -2.57
CA ARG A 45 -27.89 -2.35 -3.07
C ARG A 45 -29.30 -2.79 -2.66
N PRO A 46 -30.21 -1.87 -2.29
CA PRO A 46 -31.55 -2.22 -1.81
C PRO A 46 -32.31 -3.18 -2.71
N GLU A 47 -32.20 -3.02 -4.03
CA GLU A 47 -32.82 -3.86 -5.05
C GLU A 47 -32.28 -5.30 -5.12
N LEU A 48 -31.09 -5.56 -4.55
CA LEU A 48 -30.45 -6.88 -4.55
C LEU A 48 -30.68 -7.66 -3.25
N LYS A 49 -31.14 -7.00 -2.18
CA LYS A 49 -31.32 -7.63 -0.86
C LYS A 49 -32.41 -8.70 -0.88
N GLY A 50 -32.16 -9.81 -0.18
CA GLY A 50 -33.11 -10.93 -0.07
C GLY A 50 -33.13 -11.84 -1.29
N GLN A 51 -32.26 -11.59 -2.27
CA GLN A 51 -32.01 -12.52 -3.36
C GLN A 51 -30.84 -13.43 -2.97
N GLU A 52 -31.13 -14.72 -2.79
CA GLU A 52 -30.18 -15.73 -2.27
C GLU A 52 -28.81 -15.69 -2.96
N LYS A 53 -28.76 -15.44 -4.27
CA LYS A 53 -27.51 -15.30 -5.02
C LYS A 53 -26.62 -14.19 -4.47
N PHE A 54 -27.18 -13.01 -4.19
CA PHE A 54 -26.43 -11.83 -3.76
C PHE A 54 -26.14 -11.87 -2.26
N ASP A 55 -27.04 -12.44 -1.46
CA ASP A 55 -26.79 -12.66 -0.03
C ASP A 55 -25.59 -13.60 0.16
N ARG A 56 -25.53 -14.71 -0.59
CA ARG A 56 -24.36 -15.61 -0.60
C ARG A 56 -23.09 -14.95 -1.15
N MET A 57 -23.22 -13.99 -2.05
CA MET A 57 -22.07 -13.28 -2.62
C MET A 57 -21.39 -12.39 -1.58
N ILE A 58 -22.17 -11.58 -0.83
CA ILE A 58 -21.60 -10.73 0.22
C ILE A 58 -21.05 -11.55 1.40
N GLU A 59 -21.72 -12.65 1.76
CA GLU A 59 -21.20 -13.59 2.77
C GLU A 59 -19.87 -14.20 2.36
N LYS A 60 -19.76 -14.66 1.11
CA LYS A 60 -18.50 -15.21 0.57
C LYS A 60 -17.38 -14.17 0.57
N GLU A 61 -17.68 -12.94 0.15
CA GLU A 61 -16.70 -11.85 0.19
C GLU A 61 -16.20 -11.59 1.61
N PHE A 62 -17.08 -11.62 2.62
CA PHE A 62 -16.67 -11.53 4.02
C PHE A 62 -15.74 -12.67 4.42
N GLU A 63 -16.13 -13.93 4.16
CA GLU A 63 -15.36 -15.12 4.56
C GLU A 63 -13.93 -15.12 4.01
N VAL A 64 -13.77 -14.76 2.73
CA VAL A 64 -12.45 -14.69 2.08
C VAL A 64 -11.59 -13.58 2.69
N ARG A 65 -12.21 -12.44 3.00
CA ARG A 65 -11.50 -11.23 3.43
C ARG A 65 -11.25 -11.15 4.93
N TYR A 66 -12.02 -11.85 5.76
CA TYR A 66 -11.99 -11.73 7.22
C TYR A 66 -10.60 -12.03 7.82
N ASN A 67 -9.87 -12.98 7.23
CA ASN A 67 -8.52 -13.35 7.68
C ASN A 67 -7.40 -12.59 6.95
N LEU A 68 -7.73 -11.58 6.15
CA LEU A 68 -6.72 -10.79 5.45
C LEU A 68 -6.19 -9.68 6.36
N ALA A 69 -4.88 -9.67 6.54
CA ALA A 69 -4.17 -8.65 7.29
C ALA A 69 -2.96 -8.19 6.48
N HIS A 70 -3.09 -7.01 5.86
CA HIS A 70 -2.01 -6.39 5.10
C HIS A 70 -2.07 -4.86 5.29
N PRO A 71 -0.94 -4.18 5.52
CA PRO A 71 -0.92 -2.73 5.80
C PRO A 71 -1.51 -1.88 4.67
N HIS A 72 -1.48 -2.38 3.43
CA HIS A 72 -1.93 -1.64 2.23
C HIS A 72 -3.24 -2.16 1.64
N ILE A 73 -3.96 -3.03 2.35
CA ILE A 73 -5.32 -3.49 1.96
C ILE A 73 -6.27 -3.09 3.09
N ILE A 74 -7.50 -2.69 2.74
CA ILE A 74 -8.52 -2.38 3.75
C ILE A 74 -8.91 -3.64 4.54
N MET A 75 -8.86 -3.52 5.87
CA MET A 75 -9.17 -4.62 6.79
C MET A 75 -10.67 -4.72 7.04
N ILE A 76 -11.21 -5.93 6.98
CA ILE A 76 -12.55 -6.24 7.46
C ILE A 76 -12.47 -6.49 8.96
N ASN A 77 -13.38 -5.88 9.70
CA ASN A 77 -13.54 -6.02 11.12
C ASN A 77 -14.63 -7.03 11.49
N ASP A 78 -15.78 -6.99 10.81
CA ASP A 78 -16.97 -7.76 11.20
C ASP A 78 -17.97 -7.91 10.05
N PHE A 79 -19.00 -8.75 10.23
CA PHE A 79 -20.15 -8.88 9.35
C PHE A 79 -21.42 -8.97 10.19
N GLU A 80 -22.20 -7.90 10.21
CA GLU A 80 -23.31 -7.78 11.14
C GLU A 80 -24.48 -6.96 10.59
N GLU A 81 -25.63 -7.10 11.22
CA GLU A 81 -26.82 -6.34 10.88
C GLU A 81 -26.72 -4.90 11.42
N VAL A 82 -26.90 -3.94 10.51
CA VAL A 82 -26.92 -2.50 10.81
C VAL A 82 -28.35 -1.98 10.64
N PRO A 83 -28.92 -1.28 11.65
CA PRO A 83 -30.29 -0.77 11.58
C PRO A 83 -30.54 0.08 10.33
N GLY A 84 -31.60 -0.26 9.59
CA GLY A 84 -31.98 0.42 8.34
C GLY A 84 -31.17 0.00 7.10
N LEU A 85 -30.00 -0.60 7.27
CA LEU A 85 -29.15 -1.08 6.17
C LEU A 85 -29.17 -2.62 6.03
N GLY A 86 -29.50 -3.38 7.07
CA GLY A 86 -29.41 -4.86 7.04
C GLY A 86 -27.97 -5.35 7.18
N MET A 87 -27.67 -6.54 6.66
CA MET A 87 -26.33 -7.12 6.76
C MET A 87 -25.29 -6.27 6.03
N CYS A 88 -24.21 -5.95 6.75
CA CYS A 88 -23.11 -5.12 6.26
C CYS A 88 -21.76 -5.77 6.59
N ILE A 89 -20.84 -5.71 5.64
CA ILE A 89 -19.41 -5.88 5.91
C ILE A 89 -18.92 -4.60 6.57
N ILE A 90 -18.26 -4.74 7.72
CA ILE A 90 -17.73 -3.64 8.52
C ILE A 90 -16.23 -3.58 8.29
N THR A 91 -15.71 -2.44 7.84
CA THR A 91 -14.27 -2.26 7.61
C THR A 91 -13.70 -1.14 8.45
N ASP A 92 -12.37 -1.10 8.55
CA ASP A 92 -11.71 0.12 9.01
C ASP A 92 -12.12 1.30 8.11
N ASP A 93 -12.28 2.46 8.73
CA ASP A 93 -12.55 3.67 7.95
C ASP A 93 -11.28 4.11 7.21
N VAL A 94 -11.46 4.45 5.94
CA VAL A 94 -10.40 4.94 5.07
C VAL A 94 -10.75 6.36 4.66
N TYR A 95 -10.66 7.28 5.62
CA TYR A 95 -10.72 8.71 5.35
C TYR A 95 -9.57 9.10 4.44
N GLY A 96 -9.87 9.51 3.21
CA GLY A 96 -8.87 9.83 2.21
C GLY A 96 -9.48 10.08 0.83
N ASP A 97 -8.60 10.41 -0.11
CA ASP A 97 -8.98 10.60 -1.50
C ASP A 97 -8.51 9.41 -2.34
N SER A 98 -9.37 8.97 -3.26
CA SER A 98 -8.94 8.04 -4.29
C SER A 98 -7.90 8.69 -5.22
N LEU A 99 -7.00 7.89 -5.77
CA LEU A 99 -6.05 8.35 -6.78
C LEU A 99 -6.80 8.99 -7.96
N ALA A 100 -7.97 8.47 -8.33
CA ALA A 100 -8.84 9.06 -9.36
C ALA A 100 -9.26 10.51 -9.01
N LYS A 101 -9.67 10.75 -7.76
CA LYS A 101 -10.02 12.10 -7.29
C LYS A 101 -8.80 13.01 -7.26
N LEU A 102 -7.65 12.52 -6.75
CA LEU A 102 -6.41 13.29 -6.73
C LEU A 102 -5.92 13.67 -8.14
N ILE A 103 -6.06 12.77 -9.11
CA ILE A 103 -5.75 13.04 -10.52
C ILE A 103 -6.66 14.17 -11.04
N ARG A 104 -7.98 14.04 -10.84
CA ARG A 104 -8.96 15.02 -11.30
C ARG A 104 -8.73 16.42 -10.70
N GLU A 105 -8.30 16.47 -9.44
CA GLU A 105 -8.06 17.72 -8.71
C GLU A 105 -6.62 18.26 -8.89
N GLY A 106 -5.76 17.56 -9.61
CA GLY A 106 -4.36 17.96 -9.80
C GLY A 106 -3.53 17.93 -8.50
N LYS A 107 -3.88 17.02 -7.58
CA LYS A 107 -3.26 16.88 -6.24
C LYS A 107 -2.33 15.67 -6.10
N VAL A 108 -1.95 15.03 -7.21
CA VAL A 108 -1.00 13.92 -7.16
C VAL A 108 0.40 14.45 -6.83
N THR A 109 1.10 13.80 -5.91
CA THR A 109 2.42 14.21 -5.41
C THR A 109 3.46 13.13 -5.67
N GLU A 110 4.73 13.47 -5.54
CA GLU A 110 5.83 12.49 -5.59
C GLU A 110 5.74 11.44 -4.47
N ASP A 111 5.15 11.78 -3.32
CA ASP A 111 4.91 10.81 -2.24
C ASP A 111 3.83 9.77 -2.64
N HIS A 112 2.77 10.18 -3.35
CA HIS A 112 1.82 9.23 -3.93
C HIS A 112 2.50 8.29 -4.94
N LEU A 113 3.38 8.82 -5.79
CA LEU A 113 4.17 8.01 -6.73
C LEU A 113 5.08 7.03 -5.99
N PHE A 114 5.75 7.47 -4.93
CA PHE A 114 6.61 6.61 -4.12
C PHE A 114 5.81 5.44 -3.51
N LYS A 115 4.62 5.72 -2.98
CA LYS A 115 3.74 4.71 -2.38
C LYS A 115 3.19 3.74 -3.43
N ILE A 116 2.83 4.19 -4.63
CA ILE A 116 2.46 3.29 -5.73
C ILE A 116 3.62 2.36 -6.09
N GLN A 117 4.85 2.87 -6.15
CA GLN A 117 6.02 2.06 -6.51
C GLN A 117 6.38 0.96 -5.50
N HIS A 118 6.00 1.12 -4.22
CA HIS A 118 6.41 0.21 -3.16
C HIS A 118 5.20 -0.47 -2.50
N GLN A 119 4.31 0.33 -1.92
CA GLN A 119 3.18 -0.15 -1.11
C GLN A 119 2.14 -0.90 -1.93
N LEU A 120 1.87 -0.45 -3.16
CA LEU A 120 0.92 -1.14 -4.04
C LEU A 120 1.48 -2.47 -4.54
N LEU A 121 2.78 -2.55 -4.82
CA LEU A 121 3.42 -3.83 -5.15
C LEU A 121 3.35 -4.81 -3.97
N ASP A 122 3.55 -4.33 -2.74
CA ASP A 122 3.43 -5.18 -1.54
C ASP A 122 2.01 -5.76 -1.42
N ALA A 123 0.98 -4.95 -1.72
CA ALA A 123 -0.39 -5.42 -1.77
C ALA A 123 -0.62 -6.47 -2.87
N LEU A 124 -0.08 -6.25 -4.08
CA LEU A 124 -0.18 -7.22 -5.18
C LEU A 124 0.52 -8.54 -4.86
N ASP A 125 1.71 -8.50 -4.27
CA ASP A 125 2.41 -9.71 -3.82
C ASP A 125 1.57 -10.49 -2.81
N TYR A 126 0.94 -9.79 -1.86
CA TYR A 126 0.07 -10.42 -0.87
C TYR A 126 -1.18 -11.08 -1.48
N ILE A 127 -1.85 -10.38 -2.41
CA ILE A 127 -3.00 -10.91 -3.16
C ILE A 127 -2.59 -12.18 -3.91
N GLN A 128 -1.44 -12.13 -4.58
CA GLN A 128 -0.98 -13.23 -5.40
C GLN A 128 -0.59 -14.45 -4.56
N ALA A 129 0.11 -14.22 -3.45
CA ALA A 129 0.52 -15.27 -2.51
C ALA A 129 -0.67 -15.98 -1.85
N LYS A 130 -1.82 -15.30 -1.72
CA LYS A 130 -3.05 -15.86 -1.13
C LYS A 130 -4.08 -16.32 -2.16
N HIS A 131 -3.78 -16.21 -3.46
CA HIS A 131 -4.68 -16.59 -4.55
C HIS A 131 -6.04 -15.88 -4.50
N LEU A 132 -6.03 -14.61 -4.11
CA LEU A 132 -7.25 -13.81 -3.98
C LEU A 132 -7.71 -13.32 -5.34
N GLU A 133 -8.98 -13.51 -5.66
CA GLU A 133 -9.59 -12.79 -6.77
C GLU A 133 -9.86 -11.35 -6.36
N HIS A 134 -9.63 -10.43 -7.28
CA HIS A 134 -9.87 -9.01 -7.06
C HIS A 134 -10.35 -8.34 -8.33
N HIS A 135 -11.05 -7.22 -8.17
CA HIS A 135 -11.43 -6.41 -9.31
C HIS A 135 -10.17 -5.82 -9.97
N PRO A 136 -10.23 -5.51 -11.27
CA PRO A 136 -9.10 -4.88 -11.95
C PRO A 136 -8.60 -3.68 -11.17
N LEU A 137 -7.28 -3.64 -10.96
CA LEU A 137 -6.63 -2.54 -10.27
C LEU A 137 -6.89 -1.24 -11.04
N SER A 138 -7.42 -0.23 -10.35
CA SER A 138 -7.78 1.05 -10.96
C SER A 138 -7.48 2.20 -10.01
N THR A 139 -7.40 3.42 -10.57
CA THR A 139 -7.16 4.64 -9.78
C THR A 139 -8.30 4.94 -8.80
N SER A 140 -9.52 4.45 -9.04
CA SER A 140 -10.64 4.58 -8.10
C SER A 140 -10.51 3.68 -6.86
N ARG A 141 -9.74 2.59 -6.95
CA ARG A 141 -9.60 1.59 -5.87
C ARG A 141 -8.37 1.80 -4.99
N ILE A 142 -7.58 2.82 -5.29
CA ILE A 142 -6.37 3.16 -4.51
C ILE A 142 -6.69 4.42 -3.74
N ILE A 143 -6.78 4.30 -2.42
CA ILE A 143 -7.06 5.42 -1.53
C ILE A 143 -5.78 5.84 -0.83
N PHE A 144 -5.57 7.14 -0.72
CA PHE A 144 -4.54 7.72 0.13
C PHE A 144 -5.21 8.34 1.35
N THR A 145 -4.92 7.80 2.54
CA THR A 145 -5.56 8.28 3.77
C THR A 145 -5.16 9.72 4.08
N GLU A 146 -6.04 10.48 4.72
CA GLU A 146 -5.70 11.82 5.21
C GLU A 146 -4.54 11.78 6.20
N ASN A 147 -3.85 12.93 6.34
CA ASN A 147 -2.71 13.17 7.24
C ASN A 147 -1.43 12.39 6.93
N ILE A 148 -1.48 11.06 7.01
CA ILE A 148 -0.31 10.17 6.83
C ILE A 148 -0.13 9.78 5.35
N GLY A 149 -1.21 9.85 4.55
CA GLY A 149 -1.18 9.50 3.14
C GLY A 149 -1.02 8.00 2.91
N ASN A 150 -1.38 7.12 3.84
CA ASN A 150 -1.16 5.68 3.67
C ASN A 150 -1.92 5.18 2.44
N LEU A 151 -1.28 4.33 1.62
CA LEU A 151 -1.97 3.66 0.53
C LEU A 151 -2.83 2.53 1.08
N LYS A 152 -4.11 2.54 0.70
CA LYS A 152 -5.07 1.48 0.96
C LYS A 152 -5.73 1.06 -0.36
N LEU A 153 -5.51 -0.19 -0.74
CA LEU A 153 -6.22 -0.85 -1.80
C LEU A 153 -7.56 -1.36 -1.27
N ILE A 154 -8.63 -0.96 -1.93
CA ILE A 154 -9.99 -1.43 -1.66
C ILE A 154 -10.40 -2.50 -2.69
N ASP A 155 -11.50 -3.21 -2.40
CA ASP A 155 -12.15 -4.16 -3.33
C ASP A 155 -11.29 -5.34 -3.79
N VAL A 156 -10.65 -6.02 -2.85
CA VAL A 156 -9.87 -7.24 -3.07
C VAL A 156 -10.44 -8.41 -2.29
N GLY A 157 -10.31 -9.63 -2.83
CA GLY A 157 -10.71 -10.85 -2.16
C GLY A 157 -12.22 -11.11 -2.19
N PHE A 158 -12.93 -10.73 -3.24
CA PHE A 158 -14.35 -11.11 -3.36
C PHE A 158 -14.54 -12.62 -3.59
N ASP A 159 -13.49 -13.31 -4.02
CA ASP A 159 -13.40 -14.76 -4.15
C ASP A 159 -11.95 -15.22 -3.90
N GLN A 160 -11.74 -16.53 -3.80
CA GLN A 160 -10.42 -17.16 -3.66
C GLN A 160 -10.29 -18.36 -4.59
N ASN A 161 -9.24 -18.37 -5.39
CA ASN A 161 -8.92 -19.46 -6.29
C ASN A 161 -7.94 -20.46 -5.67
N THR A 162 -7.91 -21.67 -6.25
CA THR A 162 -6.90 -22.69 -5.89
C THR A 162 -5.49 -22.33 -6.37
N HIS A 163 -5.39 -21.59 -7.47
CA HIS A 163 -4.14 -21.12 -8.05
C HIS A 163 -4.40 -19.88 -8.89
N ILE A 164 -3.37 -19.04 -9.04
CA ILE A 164 -3.38 -17.89 -9.94
C ILE A 164 -2.80 -18.32 -11.29
N THR A 165 -3.45 -17.91 -12.38
CA THR A 165 -2.96 -18.22 -13.71
C THR A 165 -1.93 -17.17 -14.17
N PRO A 166 -1.01 -17.51 -15.08
CA PRO A 166 -0.10 -16.53 -15.68
C PRO A 166 -0.83 -15.38 -16.41
N LYS A 167 -2.05 -15.62 -16.86
CA LYS A 167 -2.90 -14.61 -17.49
C LYS A 167 -3.33 -13.56 -16.47
N ASP A 168 -3.74 -13.97 -15.28
CA ASP A 168 -4.16 -13.08 -14.21
C ASP A 168 -3.00 -12.18 -13.76
N VAL A 169 -1.82 -12.78 -13.53
CA VAL A 169 -0.58 -12.03 -13.21
C VAL A 169 -0.26 -10.99 -14.29
N SER A 170 -0.39 -11.36 -15.56
CA SER A 170 -0.12 -10.47 -16.68
C SER A 170 -1.13 -9.31 -16.78
N GLU A 171 -2.38 -9.54 -16.41
CA GLU A 171 -3.39 -8.49 -16.36
C GLU A 171 -3.18 -7.56 -15.15
N ASP A 172 -2.81 -8.10 -13.99
CA ASP A 172 -2.42 -7.29 -12.82
C ASP A 172 -1.26 -6.35 -13.13
N ILE A 173 -0.22 -6.87 -13.80
CA ILE A 173 0.95 -6.10 -14.22
C ILE A 173 0.53 -4.99 -15.18
N LYS A 174 -0.36 -5.29 -16.14
CA LYS A 174 -0.89 -4.28 -17.06
C LYS A 174 -1.67 -3.19 -16.32
N ASN A 175 -2.61 -3.56 -15.46
CA ASN A 175 -3.43 -2.63 -14.68
C ASN A 175 -2.57 -1.76 -13.75
N TYR A 176 -1.52 -2.35 -13.14
CA TYR A 176 -0.52 -1.59 -12.38
C TYR A 176 0.19 -0.55 -13.25
N GLY A 177 0.57 -0.92 -14.48
CA GLY A 177 1.15 -0.01 -15.45
C GLY A 177 0.25 1.18 -15.78
N GLU A 178 -1.05 0.93 -15.98
CA GLU A 178 -2.05 1.97 -16.25
C GLU A 178 -2.19 2.94 -15.06
N VAL A 179 -2.27 2.41 -13.84
CA VAL A 179 -2.27 3.21 -12.60
C VAL A 179 -1.00 4.06 -12.47
N LEU A 180 0.17 3.45 -12.68
CA LEU A 180 1.45 4.14 -12.54
C LEU A 180 1.60 5.24 -13.60
N MET A 181 1.20 4.98 -14.86
CA MET A 181 1.24 5.99 -15.92
C MET A 181 0.31 7.16 -15.60
N ALA A 182 -0.93 6.88 -15.20
CA ALA A 182 -1.90 7.92 -14.85
C ALA A 182 -1.41 8.81 -13.70
N ALA A 183 -0.78 8.21 -12.68
CA ALA A 183 -0.18 8.96 -11.58
C ALA A 183 1.03 9.79 -12.03
N LEU A 184 1.90 9.26 -12.89
CA LEU A 184 3.08 9.97 -13.42
C LEU A 184 2.67 11.20 -14.24
N ASP A 185 1.62 11.07 -15.06
CA ASP A 185 1.07 12.15 -15.86
C ASP A 185 0.45 13.24 -14.97
N ALA A 186 -0.35 12.85 -14.00
CA ALA A 186 -0.99 13.79 -13.08
C ALA A 186 0.01 14.52 -12.15
N ALA A 187 1.11 13.86 -11.77
CA ALA A 187 2.18 14.48 -11.00
C ALA A 187 3.08 15.41 -11.84
N GLY A 188 2.95 15.40 -13.17
CA GLY A 188 3.87 16.10 -14.07
C GLY A 188 5.31 15.54 -14.00
N SER A 189 5.48 14.27 -13.61
CA SER A 189 6.80 13.70 -13.35
C SER A 189 7.56 13.42 -14.64
N THR A 190 8.82 13.87 -14.68
CA THR A 190 9.75 13.68 -15.82
C THR A 190 10.60 12.42 -15.69
N ASN A 191 10.28 11.54 -14.74
CA ASN A 191 11.06 10.33 -14.48
C ASN A 191 10.92 9.31 -15.63
N GLN A 192 11.80 9.43 -16.62
CA GLN A 192 11.79 8.59 -17.82
C GLN A 192 11.93 7.08 -17.49
N ARG A 193 12.60 6.74 -16.40
CA ARG A 193 12.73 5.35 -15.97
C ARG A 193 11.37 4.78 -15.60
N LEU A 194 10.63 5.46 -14.72
CA LEU A 194 9.32 5.00 -14.28
C LEU A 194 8.32 4.95 -15.43
N ARG A 195 8.37 5.93 -16.34
CA ARG A 195 7.57 5.93 -17.57
C ARG A 195 7.84 4.69 -18.43
N ARG A 196 9.11 4.33 -18.66
CA ARG A 196 9.48 3.11 -19.40
C ARG A 196 8.99 1.83 -18.70
N VAL A 197 9.02 1.79 -17.37
CA VAL A 197 8.51 0.64 -16.61
C VAL A 197 6.99 0.53 -16.81
N ALA A 198 6.25 1.63 -16.67
CA ALA A 198 4.81 1.67 -16.91
C ALA A 198 4.45 1.27 -18.35
N GLU A 199 5.15 1.81 -19.36
CA GLU A 199 5.00 1.45 -20.77
C GLU A 199 5.20 -0.05 -21.01
N LYS A 200 6.23 -0.65 -20.39
CA LYS A 200 6.49 -2.08 -20.50
C LYS A 200 5.39 -2.91 -19.85
N CYS A 201 4.86 -2.47 -18.71
CA CYS A 201 3.72 -3.12 -18.06
C CYS A 201 2.47 -3.14 -18.98
N MET A 202 2.22 -2.03 -19.68
CA MET A 202 1.06 -1.86 -20.56
C MET A 202 1.24 -2.44 -21.98
N ASN A 203 2.28 -3.25 -22.22
CA ASN A 203 2.53 -3.76 -23.57
C ASN A 203 1.32 -4.58 -24.07
N PRO A 204 0.81 -4.37 -25.30
CA PRO A 204 -0.30 -5.16 -25.83
C PRO A 204 -0.01 -6.66 -25.88
N ASP A 205 1.26 -7.04 -26.07
CA ASP A 205 1.74 -8.41 -26.06
C ASP A 205 2.11 -8.84 -24.61
N PRO A 206 1.37 -9.77 -23.98
CA PRO A 206 1.66 -10.28 -22.64
C PRO A 206 3.09 -10.82 -22.47
N ALA A 207 3.66 -11.41 -23.52
CA ALA A 207 5.02 -11.97 -23.47
C ALA A 207 6.11 -10.88 -23.34
N ARG A 208 5.79 -9.62 -23.66
CA ARG A 208 6.70 -8.48 -23.54
C ARG A 208 6.56 -7.72 -22.23
N ARG A 209 5.53 -8.02 -21.43
CA ARG A 209 5.35 -7.47 -20.07
C ARG A 209 6.35 -8.10 -19.10
N TYR A 210 6.39 -7.59 -17.88
CA TYR A 210 7.04 -8.33 -16.79
C TYR A 210 6.28 -9.64 -16.57
N GLN A 211 7.00 -10.72 -16.30
CA GLN A 211 6.39 -12.06 -16.20
C GLN A 211 5.84 -12.35 -14.80
N ASP A 212 6.30 -11.60 -13.80
CA ASP A 212 5.85 -11.68 -12.42
C ASP A 212 6.08 -10.33 -11.71
N VAL A 213 5.51 -10.20 -10.51
CA VAL A 213 5.61 -8.99 -9.68
C VAL A 213 7.04 -8.77 -9.18
N ASN A 214 7.83 -9.83 -8.98
CA ASN A 214 9.23 -9.71 -8.57
C ASN A 214 10.11 -9.02 -9.63
N ALA A 215 9.92 -9.38 -10.91
CA ALA A 215 10.61 -8.76 -12.03
C ALA A 215 10.23 -7.29 -12.19
N LEU A 216 8.95 -6.96 -11.95
CA LEU A 216 8.48 -5.58 -11.90
C LEU A 216 9.10 -4.81 -10.73
N ARG A 217 9.11 -5.38 -9.53
CA ARG A 217 9.73 -4.80 -8.33
C ARG A 217 11.21 -4.51 -8.55
N LEU A 218 11.95 -5.44 -9.16
CA LEU A 218 13.35 -5.23 -9.52
C LEU A 218 13.53 -4.08 -10.53
N ALA A 219 12.61 -3.93 -11.47
CA ALA A 219 12.65 -2.84 -12.45
C ALA A 219 12.33 -1.47 -11.85
N LEU A 220 11.58 -1.42 -10.75
CA LEU A 220 11.27 -0.20 -10.01
C LEU A 220 12.37 0.17 -9.01
N ALA A 221 13.05 -0.82 -8.42
CA ALA A 221 14.06 -0.63 -7.38
C ALA A 221 15.15 0.39 -7.77
N ASP A 222 15.32 1.46 -6.99
CA ASP A 222 16.26 2.53 -7.33
C ASP A 222 17.72 2.06 -7.24
N ARG A 223 18.52 2.30 -8.29
CA ARG A 223 19.93 1.88 -8.31
C ARG A 223 20.80 2.76 -7.42
N LYS A 224 20.36 4.00 -7.12
CA LYS A 224 21.10 4.93 -6.26
C LYS A 224 21.26 4.42 -4.84
N THR A 225 20.23 3.78 -4.27
CA THR A 225 20.31 3.22 -2.92
C THR A 225 21.33 2.08 -2.86
N ASN A 226 21.42 1.24 -3.89
CA ASN A 226 22.47 0.23 -4.00
C ASN A 226 23.88 0.83 -4.03
N ASN A 227 24.07 1.96 -4.72
CA ASN A 227 25.37 2.64 -4.75
C ASN A 227 25.73 3.23 -3.37
N ILE A 228 24.76 3.71 -2.60
CA ILE A 228 24.98 4.16 -1.22
C ILE A 228 25.39 2.98 -0.33
N TYR A 229 24.67 1.85 -0.39
CA TYR A 229 25.04 0.64 0.35
C TYR A 229 26.42 0.11 -0.05
N LEU A 230 26.75 0.09 -1.35
CA LEU A 230 28.08 -0.29 -1.83
C LEU A 230 29.17 0.69 -1.35
N ALA A 231 28.88 1.99 -1.29
CA ALA A 231 29.80 2.97 -0.73
C ALA A 231 30.01 2.76 0.77
N ILE A 232 28.94 2.45 1.53
CA ILE A 232 29.02 2.10 2.95
C ILE A 232 29.86 0.82 3.15
N ILE A 233 29.60 -0.23 2.37
CA ILE A 233 30.37 -1.48 2.44
C ILE A 233 31.85 -1.23 2.11
N ALA A 234 32.15 -0.48 1.04
CA ALA A 234 33.51 -0.13 0.66
C ALA A 234 34.22 0.68 1.75
N PHE A 235 33.51 1.64 2.38
CA PHE A 235 34.01 2.40 3.52
C PHE A 235 34.31 1.50 4.72
N LEU A 236 33.41 0.57 5.07
CA LEU A 236 33.61 -0.39 6.16
C LEU A 236 34.81 -1.30 5.89
N VAL A 237 34.96 -1.81 4.67
CA VAL A 237 36.12 -2.64 4.27
C VAL A 237 37.42 -1.84 4.38
N ALA A 238 37.44 -0.59 3.90
CA ALA A 238 38.60 0.29 4.01
C ALA A 238 38.97 0.59 5.47
N MET A 239 37.97 0.81 6.33
CA MET A 239 38.17 1.05 7.76
C MET A 239 38.74 -0.19 8.47
N ILE A 240 38.23 -1.39 8.15
CA ILE A 240 38.78 -2.65 8.67
C ILE A 240 40.23 -2.83 8.21
N ALA A 241 40.53 -2.58 6.93
CA ALA A 241 41.88 -2.66 6.41
C ALA A 241 42.83 -1.66 7.09
N LEU A 242 42.38 -0.43 7.33
CA LEU A 242 43.13 0.58 8.05
C LEU A 242 43.42 0.15 9.50
N LEU A 243 42.43 -0.39 10.20
CA LEU A 243 42.60 -0.90 11.57
C LEU A 243 43.57 -2.09 11.62
N LEU A 244 43.48 -3.01 10.67
CA LEU A 244 44.43 -4.12 10.54
C LEU A 244 45.85 -3.60 10.25
N TRP A 245 45.99 -2.59 9.40
CA TRP A 245 47.28 -1.98 9.09
C TRP A 245 47.89 -1.26 10.30
N LEU A 246 47.09 -0.48 11.04
CA LEU A 246 47.54 0.23 12.25
C LEU A 246 47.95 -0.71 13.38
N ASN A 247 47.32 -1.89 13.44
CA ASN A 247 47.64 -2.95 14.40
C ASN A 247 48.67 -3.96 13.85
N SER A 248 49.19 -3.73 12.64
CA SER A 248 50.23 -4.55 12.03
C SER A 248 51.63 -4.05 12.42
N PRO A 249 52.69 -4.85 12.16
CA PRO A 249 54.07 -4.43 12.38
C PRO A 249 54.51 -3.21 11.55
N TYR A 250 53.74 -2.82 10.53
CA TYR A 250 54.05 -1.72 9.61
C TYR A 250 53.47 -0.37 10.05
N ARG A 251 53.10 -0.21 11.34
CA ARG A 251 52.55 1.04 11.86
C ARG A 251 53.57 2.20 11.75
N PRO A 252 53.12 3.42 11.43
CA PRO A 252 54.00 4.60 11.43
C PRO A 252 54.43 4.96 12.86
N GLU A 253 55.72 5.20 13.06
CA GLU A 253 56.26 5.70 14.34
C GLU A 253 56.07 7.21 14.47
N PRO A 254 55.77 7.74 15.67
CA PRO A 254 55.62 9.17 15.87
C PRO A 254 56.96 9.89 15.68
N LEU A 255 56.94 11.00 14.92
CA LEU A 255 58.10 11.87 14.75
C LEU A 255 58.45 12.52 16.09
N HIS A 256 59.62 12.19 16.64
CA HIS A 256 60.17 12.85 17.82
C HIS A 256 60.39 14.35 17.54
N SER A 257 59.77 15.22 18.36
CA SER A 257 60.07 16.64 18.38
C SER A 257 61.45 16.87 19.01
N SER A 258 62.36 17.46 18.25
CA SER A 258 63.67 17.90 18.73
C SER A 258 63.52 19.15 19.60
N GLN A 259 63.53 18.99 20.93
CA GLN A 259 63.75 20.09 21.87
C GLN A 259 65.22 20.14 22.32
N SER A 260 65.91 21.17 21.81
CA SER A 260 66.95 21.99 22.45
C SER A 260 67.94 21.31 23.38
N THR A 261 69.14 21.03 22.86
CA THR A 261 70.34 20.81 23.68
C THR A 261 70.86 22.17 24.14
N GLU A 262 70.67 22.48 25.42
CA GLU A 262 71.33 23.58 26.11
C GLU A 262 72.81 23.21 26.28
N CYS A 263 73.71 23.89 25.56
CA CYS A 263 75.16 23.67 25.62
C CYS A 263 75.75 24.48 26.79
N VAL A 264 76.10 23.78 27.87
CA VAL A 264 76.89 24.31 28.99
C VAL A 264 78.36 24.42 28.58
N ALA A 265 78.94 25.60 28.71
CA ALA A 265 80.38 25.85 28.52
C ALA A 265 81.18 25.57 29.81
N PRO A 266 82.43 25.07 29.70
CA PRO A 266 83.40 25.29 30.77
C PRO A 266 84.73 25.93 30.31
N LYS A 267 85.10 26.98 31.05
CA LYS A 267 86.40 27.64 31.30
C LYS A 267 87.25 28.16 30.14
#